data_AF-A0A554X0K4-F1
#
_entry.id   AF-A0A554X0K4-F1
#
_cell.length_a   1.000
_cell.length_b   1.000
_cell.length_c   1.000
_cell.angle_alpha   90.00
_cell.angle_beta   90.00
_cell.angle_gamma   90.00
#
_symmetry.space_group_name_H-M   'P 1'
#
loop_
_entity.id
_entity.type
_entity.pdbx_description
1 polymer ?
#
loop_
_entity_poly.entity_id
_entity_poly.type
_entity_poly.pdbx_seq_one_letter_code
_entity_poly.pdbx_strand_id
1 'polypeptide(L)'
;MKTATTPRDILEQARRDGVEVLPGSAPGTVKLRGDAQAVKRWAAILTPHKPELVALLAEAANDPAPTTAQPSASGRTCRQCAHLTKASTCSRPVEAGLSERFGIRWPSPDHAERCAAFEARDRQAPAAPTGWDRFWPPASEEECRAMAATIERGLAMGLTNDEAELAADAAHLAAREGDNRRPCLVCAHLRAGASSRWWCAAERQPLADVFVVRPHRCPQRLPVERVGGQQ
;
A
#
# COMPACT_ATOMS: atom_id res chain seq x y z
N MET A 1 20.60 -25.37 28.68
CA MET A 1 19.77 -24.19 28.37
C MET A 1 20.13 -23.11 29.37
N LYS A 2 20.74 -22.00 28.94
CA LYS A 2 21.05 -20.88 29.85
C LYS A 2 19.72 -20.26 30.25
N THR A 3 19.40 -20.26 31.54
CA THR A 3 18.28 -19.50 32.10
C THR A 3 18.50 -18.02 31.78
N ALA A 4 17.63 -17.44 30.97
CA ALA A 4 17.59 -16.00 30.74
C ALA A 4 17.19 -15.34 32.07
N THR A 5 18.10 -14.60 32.70
CA THR A 5 17.90 -14.09 34.06
C THR A 5 17.34 -12.66 34.08
N THR A 6 17.40 -11.92 32.96
CA THR A 6 16.89 -10.54 32.92
C THR A 6 15.62 -10.42 32.06
N PRO A 7 14.67 -9.53 32.40
CA PRO A 7 13.48 -9.28 31.57
C PRO A 7 13.81 -8.85 30.13
N ARG A 8 14.96 -8.20 29.89
CA ARG A 8 15.44 -7.87 28.55
C ARG A 8 15.81 -9.12 27.73
N ASP A 9 16.52 -10.07 28.34
CA ASP A 9 16.86 -11.34 27.67
C ASP A 9 15.60 -12.14 27.32
N ILE A 10 14.59 -12.09 28.19
CA ILE A 10 13.28 -12.72 27.97
C ILE A 10 12.57 -12.09 26.76
N LEU A 11 12.60 -10.76 26.62
CA LEU A 11 12.03 -10.05 25.44
C LEU A 11 12.77 -10.39 24.15
N GLU A 12 14.10 -10.43 24.18
CA GLU A 12 14.90 -10.81 23.00
C GLU A 12 14.62 -12.25 22.57
N GLN A 13 14.53 -13.16 23.53
CA GLN A 13 14.29 -14.56 23.23
C GLN A 13 12.86 -14.79 22.71
N ALA A 14 11.86 -14.09 23.27
CA ALA A 14 10.49 -14.10 22.73
C ALA A 14 10.47 -13.62 21.26
N ARG A 15 11.23 -12.57 20.93
CA ARG A 15 11.34 -12.06 19.56
C ARG A 15 12.00 -13.07 18.62
N ARG A 16 13.06 -13.78 19.06
CA ARG A 16 13.70 -14.85 18.27
C ARG A 16 12.73 -15.99 17.96
N ASP A 17 11.79 -16.25 18.86
CA ASP A 17 10.73 -17.26 18.71
C ASP A 17 9.51 -16.74 17.92
N GLY A 18 9.58 -15.53 17.36
CA GLY A 18 8.50 -14.92 16.57
C GLY A 18 7.35 -14.36 17.40
N VAL A 19 7.55 -14.11 18.69
CA VAL A 19 6.58 -13.46 19.58
C VAL A 19 6.98 -12.02 19.86
N GLU A 20 6.13 -11.10 19.44
CA GLU A 20 6.25 -9.68 19.72
C GLU A 20 5.49 -9.33 21.00
N VAL A 21 6.15 -8.62 21.93
CA VAL A 21 5.57 -8.14 23.19
C VAL A 21 5.35 -6.63 23.07
N LEU A 22 4.09 -6.21 23.19
CA LEU A 22 3.63 -4.84 23.00
C LEU A 22 3.00 -4.31 24.30
N PRO A 23 2.99 -2.99 24.52
CA PRO A 23 2.15 -2.39 25.56
C PRO A 23 0.68 -2.69 25.28
N GLY A 24 -0.06 -3.09 26.31
CA GLY A 24 -1.50 -3.31 26.20
C GLY A 24 -2.28 -2.01 26.29
N SER A 25 -3.57 -2.05 25.91
CA SER A 25 -4.44 -0.88 25.88
C SER A 25 -4.79 -0.33 27.27
N ALA A 26 -4.64 -1.13 28.32
CA ALA A 26 -4.82 -0.72 29.70
C ALA A 26 -3.46 -0.56 30.41
N PRO A 27 -3.30 0.42 31.32
CA PRO A 27 -2.10 0.56 32.13
C PRO A 27 -1.74 -0.76 32.84
N GLY A 28 -0.45 -1.13 32.83
CA GLY A 28 -0.01 -2.37 33.48
C GLY A 28 -0.36 -3.65 32.71
N THR A 29 -0.79 -3.55 31.45
CA THR A 29 -1.03 -4.71 30.59
C THR A 29 -0.01 -4.81 29.46
N VAL A 30 0.26 -6.04 29.05
CA VAL A 30 1.12 -6.38 27.90
C VAL A 30 0.31 -7.22 26.93
N LYS A 31 0.50 -6.99 25.64
CA LYS A 31 -0.14 -7.73 24.54
C LYS A 31 0.93 -8.55 23.83
N LEU A 32 0.62 -9.82 23.53
CA LEU A 32 1.49 -10.70 22.76
C LEU A 32 0.93 -10.86 21.36
N ARG A 33 1.82 -10.89 20.36
CA ARG A 33 1.47 -11.14 18.95
C ARG A 33 2.44 -12.17 18.37
N GLY A 34 1.93 -13.16 17.66
CA GLY A 34 2.73 -14.21 17.06
C GLY A 34 1.89 -15.46 16.81
N ASP A 35 2.58 -16.59 16.56
CA ASP A 35 1.95 -17.90 16.49
C ASP A 35 1.22 -18.25 17.80
N ALA A 36 0.04 -18.87 17.72
CA ALA A 36 -0.81 -19.12 18.88
C ALA A 36 -0.15 -20.06 19.91
N GLN A 37 0.61 -21.06 19.46
CA GLN A 37 1.31 -21.96 20.39
C GLN A 37 2.51 -21.26 21.02
N ALA A 38 3.26 -20.48 20.25
CA ALA A 38 4.38 -19.68 20.77
C ALA A 38 3.88 -18.66 21.80
N VAL A 39 2.81 -17.93 21.51
CA VAL A 39 2.17 -16.97 22.44
C VAL A 39 1.74 -17.66 23.73
N LYS A 40 1.10 -18.84 23.66
CA LYS A 40 0.68 -19.59 24.85
C LYS A 40 1.87 -20.01 25.73
N ARG A 41 2.97 -20.46 25.12
CA ARG A 41 4.21 -20.80 25.86
C ARG A 41 4.82 -19.57 26.52
N TRP A 42 4.95 -18.48 25.76
CA TRP A 42 5.57 -17.25 26.24
C TRP A 42 4.74 -16.52 27.28
N ALA A 43 3.40 -16.61 27.22
CA ALA A 43 2.52 -16.02 28.24
C ALA A 43 2.83 -16.55 29.65
N ALA A 44 3.07 -17.85 29.80
CA ALA A 44 3.44 -18.45 31.10
C ALA A 44 4.79 -17.93 31.61
N ILE A 45 5.76 -17.72 30.70
CA ILE A 45 7.11 -17.23 31.03
C ILE A 45 7.09 -15.74 31.37
N LEU A 46 6.30 -14.93 30.66
CA LEU A 46 6.25 -13.47 30.82
C LEU A 46 5.38 -13.02 32.01
N THR A 47 4.42 -13.85 32.45
CA THR A 47 3.47 -13.49 33.51
C THR A 47 4.16 -13.07 34.82
N PRO A 48 5.19 -13.78 35.34
CA PRO A 48 5.90 -13.38 36.55
C PRO A 48 6.68 -12.07 36.42
N HIS A 49 7.09 -11.70 35.20
CA HIS A 49 7.90 -10.51 34.91
C HIS A 49 7.08 -9.33 34.37
N LYS A 50 5.75 -9.43 34.42
CA LYS A 50 4.85 -8.45 33.85
C LYS A 50 5.11 -7.00 34.31
N PRO A 51 5.30 -6.69 35.61
CA PRO A 51 5.52 -5.30 36.03
C PRO A 51 6.86 -4.75 35.51
N GLU A 52 7.92 -5.54 35.50
CA GLU A 52 9.24 -5.13 34.97
C GLU A 52 9.20 -4.94 33.46
N LEU A 53 8.46 -5.79 32.74
CA LEU A 53 8.26 -5.66 31.30
C LEU A 53 7.47 -4.40 30.94
N VAL A 54 6.43 -4.06 31.71
CA VAL A 54 5.69 -2.81 31.52
C VAL A 54 6.60 -1.60 31.78
N ALA A 55 7.40 -1.64 32.84
CA ALA A 55 8.35 -0.57 33.14
C ALA A 55 9.39 -0.39 32.02
N LEU A 56 9.97 -1.49 31.51
CA LEU A 56 10.91 -1.47 30.39
C LEU A 56 10.29 -0.97 29.09
N LEU A 57 9.04 -1.35 28.79
CA LEU A 57 8.32 -0.88 27.61
C LEU A 57 7.92 0.60 27.74
N ALA A 58 7.57 1.05 28.95
CA ALA A 58 7.29 2.46 29.22
C ALA A 58 8.55 3.31 29.19
N GLU A 59 9.68 2.81 29.71
CA GLU A 59 11.00 3.44 29.59
C GLU A 59 11.40 3.53 28.11
N ALA A 60 11.27 2.45 27.32
CA ALA A 60 11.55 2.49 25.88
C ALA A 60 10.60 3.41 25.10
N ALA A 61 9.39 3.68 25.59
CA ALA A 61 8.45 4.62 24.99
C ALA A 61 8.73 6.08 25.38
N ASN A 62 9.38 6.31 26.53
CA ASN A 62 9.70 7.64 27.06
C ASN A 62 11.17 8.04 26.90
N ASP A 63 12.05 7.08 26.61
CA ASP A 63 13.41 7.33 26.16
C ASP A 63 13.31 8.02 24.80
N PRO A 64 13.84 9.25 24.64
CA PRO A 64 14.05 9.84 23.31
C PRO A 64 15.17 9.08 22.58
N ALA A 65 15.09 7.75 22.52
CA ALA A 65 15.93 6.90 21.71
C ALA A 65 15.42 6.94 20.26
N PRO A 66 16.34 6.82 19.28
CA PRO A 66 16.24 7.50 18.01
C PRO A 66 15.03 7.00 17.24
N THR A 67 14.18 7.94 16.84
CA THR A 67 13.37 7.72 15.66
C THR A 67 14.33 7.38 14.51
N THR A 68 14.32 6.10 14.16
CA THR A 68 14.45 5.53 12.82
C THR A 68 14.97 6.49 11.75
N ALA A 69 16.13 6.12 11.19
CA ALA A 69 16.88 6.78 10.12
C ALA A 69 17.39 8.20 10.44
N GLN A 70 18.70 8.33 10.66
CA GLN A 70 19.38 9.59 10.43
C GLN A 70 18.92 10.13 9.07
N PRO A 71 18.47 11.39 8.97
CA PRO A 71 18.24 12.00 7.67
C PRO A 71 19.54 11.89 6.89
N SER A 72 19.53 11.05 5.86
CA SER A 72 20.64 10.94 4.95
C SER A 72 20.96 12.32 4.41
N ALA A 73 22.25 12.63 4.26
CA ALA A 73 22.78 13.98 4.03
C ALA A 73 22.18 14.70 2.81
N SER A 74 21.46 13.98 1.94
CA SER A 74 20.73 14.53 0.79
C SER A 74 19.34 15.11 1.11
N GLY A 75 18.74 14.78 2.26
CA GLY A 75 17.39 15.24 2.66
C GLY A 75 16.24 14.80 1.74
N ARG A 76 16.51 13.91 0.76
CA ARG A 76 15.56 13.44 -0.24
C ARG A 76 14.65 12.35 0.32
N THR A 77 13.35 12.50 0.16
CA THR A 77 12.34 11.48 0.51
C THR A 77 11.40 11.28 -0.67
N CYS A 78 10.81 10.09 -0.84
CA CYS A 78 9.84 9.86 -1.92
C CYS A 78 8.67 10.87 -1.85
N ARG A 79 8.35 11.40 -0.66
CA ARG A 79 7.35 12.47 -0.46
C ARG A 79 7.67 13.79 -1.14
N GLN A 80 8.95 14.05 -1.34
CA GLN A 80 9.46 15.24 -2.04
C GLN A 80 9.70 14.98 -3.52
N CYS A 81 9.42 13.79 -4.05
CA CYS A 81 9.57 13.50 -5.46
C CYS A 81 8.33 13.97 -6.26
N ALA A 82 8.53 14.64 -7.40
CA ALA A 82 7.48 15.08 -8.31
C ALA A 82 6.67 13.89 -8.88
N HIS A 83 7.29 12.71 -8.95
CA HIS A 83 6.66 11.47 -9.41
C HIS A 83 5.87 10.71 -8.33
N LEU A 84 5.76 11.25 -7.10
CA LEU A 84 4.87 10.69 -6.09
C LEU A 84 3.41 11.06 -6.41
N THR A 85 2.61 10.05 -6.73
CA THR A 85 1.18 10.22 -7.00
C THR A 85 0.37 10.45 -5.72
N LYS A 86 -0.87 10.92 -5.85
CA LYS A 86 -1.82 11.08 -4.73
C LYS A 86 -2.08 9.78 -3.95
N ALA A 87 -1.92 8.62 -4.58
CA ALA A 87 -2.04 7.30 -3.95
C ALA A 87 -0.75 6.86 -3.25
N SER A 88 0.20 7.78 -3.06
CA SER A 88 1.53 7.56 -2.49
C SER A 88 2.38 6.53 -3.25
N THR A 89 2.10 6.27 -4.54
CA THR A 89 2.91 5.38 -5.40
C THR A 89 3.77 6.17 -6.38
N CYS A 90 4.88 5.56 -6.83
CA CYS A 90 5.77 6.14 -7.85
C CYS A 90 5.15 6.01 -9.26
N SER A 91 5.11 7.10 -10.03
CA SER A 91 4.63 7.08 -11.43
C SER A 91 5.68 6.59 -12.45
N ARG A 92 6.96 6.47 -12.05
CA ARG A 92 8.08 5.96 -12.88
C ARG A 92 8.79 4.77 -12.22
N PRO A 93 8.07 3.66 -11.92
CA PRO A 93 8.61 2.56 -11.12
C PRO A 93 9.77 1.82 -11.78
N VAL A 94 9.82 1.76 -13.12
CA VAL A 94 10.90 1.10 -13.87
C VAL A 94 12.20 1.88 -13.71
N GLU A 95 12.15 3.19 -13.98
CA GLU A 95 13.32 4.07 -13.84
C GLU A 95 13.75 4.25 -12.39
N ALA A 96 12.81 4.18 -11.45
CA ALA A 96 13.12 4.14 -10.03
C ALA A 96 13.78 2.82 -9.59
N GLY A 97 13.87 1.80 -10.45
CA GLY A 97 14.40 0.48 -10.09
C GLY A 97 13.51 -0.28 -9.10
N LEU A 98 12.23 0.06 -9.03
CA LEU A 98 11.27 -0.56 -8.10
C LEU A 98 10.68 -1.85 -8.67
N SER A 99 10.31 -1.85 -9.95
CA SER A 99 9.76 -3.01 -10.62
C SER A 99 9.62 -2.78 -12.12
N GLU A 100 9.98 -3.78 -12.92
CA GLU A 100 9.68 -3.87 -14.36
C GLU A 100 8.21 -4.27 -14.63
N ARG A 101 7.51 -4.78 -13.61
CA ARG A 101 6.13 -5.30 -13.70
C ARG A 101 5.23 -4.74 -12.60
N PHE A 102 3.92 -4.98 -12.70
CA PHE A 102 2.95 -4.48 -11.74
C PHE A 102 3.16 -4.97 -10.31
N GLY A 103 3.31 -4.01 -9.39
CA GLY A 103 3.27 -4.25 -7.95
C GLY A 103 3.34 -2.91 -7.20
N ILE A 104 2.44 -2.70 -6.24
CA ILE A 104 2.61 -1.62 -5.25
C ILE A 104 3.75 -2.06 -4.34
N ARG A 105 4.99 -1.74 -4.69
CA ARG A 105 6.13 -1.88 -3.79
C ARG A 105 6.43 -0.53 -3.17
N TRP A 106 6.27 -0.47 -1.86
CA TRP A 106 6.76 0.63 -1.04
C TRP A 106 8.25 0.42 -0.87
N PRO A 107 9.11 1.25 -1.48
CA PRO A 107 10.54 1.12 -1.23
C PRO A 107 10.88 1.44 0.23
N SER A 108 12.10 1.10 0.63
CA SER A 108 12.64 1.60 1.89
C SER A 108 12.61 3.14 1.92
N PRO A 109 12.49 3.76 3.11
CA PRO A 109 12.54 5.22 3.25
C PRO A 109 13.75 5.87 2.55
N ASP A 110 14.88 5.17 2.57
CA ASP A 110 16.17 5.62 2.03
C ASP A 110 16.27 5.48 0.50
N HIS A 111 15.27 4.89 -0.16
CA HIS A 111 15.31 4.65 -1.61
C HIS A 111 15.43 5.94 -2.41
N ALA A 112 14.78 7.01 -1.96
CA ALA A 112 14.80 8.31 -2.63
C ALA A 112 16.21 8.90 -2.79
N GLU A 113 17.16 8.47 -1.96
CA GLU A 113 18.55 8.93 -1.99
C GLU A 113 19.29 8.44 -3.24
N ARG A 114 18.91 7.26 -3.74
CA ARG A 114 19.55 6.56 -4.85
C ARG A 114 18.62 6.37 -6.06
N CYS A 115 17.40 6.88 -5.97
CA CYS A 115 16.40 6.75 -7.01
C CYS A 115 16.79 7.58 -8.24
N ALA A 116 17.10 6.91 -9.36
CA ALA A 116 17.47 7.57 -10.60
C ALA A 116 16.31 8.40 -11.20
N ALA A 117 15.08 8.04 -10.87
CA ALA A 117 13.88 8.80 -11.23
C ALA A 117 13.53 9.91 -10.22
N PHE A 118 14.40 10.22 -9.24
CA PHE A 118 14.07 11.28 -8.29
C PHE A 118 14.11 12.65 -8.97
N GLU A 119 12.95 13.30 -9.01
CA GLU A 119 12.81 14.69 -9.43
C GLU A 119 12.26 15.50 -8.25
N ALA A 120 12.96 16.55 -7.83
CA ALA A 120 12.50 17.35 -6.70
C ALA A 120 11.17 18.03 -7.04
N ARG A 121 10.15 17.77 -6.23
CA ARG A 121 8.88 18.47 -6.31
C ARG A 121 9.13 19.93 -5.99
N ASP A 122 8.80 20.81 -6.93
CA ASP A 122 8.76 22.24 -6.67
C ASP A 122 7.77 22.50 -5.53
N ARG A 123 8.27 22.99 -4.39
CA ARG A 123 7.44 23.32 -3.22
C ARG A 123 6.60 24.58 -3.45
N GLN A 124 6.98 25.41 -4.42
CA GLN A 124 6.25 26.63 -4.78
C GLN A 124 5.18 26.37 -5.83
N ALA A 125 5.17 25.20 -6.47
CA ALA A 125 4.04 24.80 -7.28
C ALA A 125 2.80 24.80 -6.37
N PRO A 126 1.75 25.59 -6.68
CA PRO A 126 0.53 25.59 -5.89
C PRO A 126 0.08 24.14 -5.78
N ALA A 127 -0.27 23.72 -4.56
CA ALA A 127 -0.82 22.38 -4.35
C ALA A 127 -1.92 22.21 -5.39
N ALA A 128 -1.74 21.26 -6.32
CA ALA A 128 -2.73 21.03 -7.35
C ALA A 128 -4.07 20.89 -6.63
N PRO A 129 -5.10 21.66 -7.02
CA PRO A 129 -6.36 21.70 -6.29
C PRO A 129 -6.75 20.27 -5.95
N THR A 130 -7.05 20.04 -4.67
CA THR A 130 -7.53 18.72 -4.27
C THR A 130 -8.75 18.43 -5.14
N GLY A 131 -8.99 17.17 -5.53
CA GLY A 131 -9.98 16.86 -6.57
C GLY A 131 -11.38 17.45 -6.32
N TRP A 132 -11.66 17.80 -5.06
CA TRP A 132 -12.87 18.46 -4.55
C TRP A 132 -12.96 19.96 -4.83
N ASP A 133 -11.83 20.66 -5.03
CA ASP A 133 -11.79 22.11 -5.30
C ASP A 133 -11.95 22.43 -6.80
N ARG A 134 -11.95 21.40 -7.65
CA ARG A 134 -12.24 21.57 -9.07
C ARG A 134 -13.74 21.64 -9.25
N PHE A 135 -14.22 22.76 -9.77
CA PHE A 135 -15.57 22.87 -10.30
C PHE A 135 -15.65 22.03 -11.57
N TRP A 136 -15.87 20.73 -11.40
CA TRP A 136 -16.06 19.83 -12.52
C TRP A 136 -17.42 20.15 -13.16
N PRO A 137 -17.50 20.25 -14.49
CA PRO A 137 -18.80 20.29 -15.14
C PRO A 137 -19.57 19.00 -14.78
N PRO A 138 -20.91 19.05 -14.76
CA PRO A 138 -21.73 17.85 -14.62
C PRO A 138 -21.26 16.75 -15.57
N ALA A 139 -21.42 15.48 -15.16
CA ALA A 139 -21.12 14.35 -16.03
C ALA A 139 -21.96 14.44 -17.32
N SER A 140 -21.33 14.24 -18.48
CA SER A 140 -22.04 14.12 -19.73
C SER A 140 -22.88 12.84 -19.74
N GLU A 141 -23.88 12.75 -20.62
CA GLU A 141 -24.66 11.52 -20.76
C GLU A 141 -23.80 10.30 -21.10
N GLU A 142 -22.73 10.49 -21.89
CA GLU A 142 -21.79 9.42 -22.22
C GLU A 142 -21.01 8.96 -20.97
N GLU A 143 -20.58 9.90 -20.13
CA GLU A 143 -19.91 9.58 -18.86
C GLU A 143 -20.85 8.84 -17.91
N CYS A 144 -22.10 9.30 -17.78
CA CYS A 144 -23.13 8.62 -16.99
C CYS A 144 -23.38 7.19 -17.49
N ARG A 145 -23.49 6.99 -18.82
CA ARG A 145 -23.64 5.65 -19.41
C ARG A 145 -22.43 4.76 -19.11
N ALA A 146 -21.21 5.28 -19.20
CA ALA A 146 -19.99 4.53 -18.89
C ALA A 146 -19.91 4.14 -17.40
N MET A 147 -20.32 5.03 -16.50
CA MET A 147 -20.41 4.75 -15.06
C MET A 147 -21.46 3.66 -14.79
N ALA A 148 -22.68 3.80 -15.33
CA ALA A 148 -23.75 2.80 -15.18
C ALA A 148 -23.32 1.42 -15.68
N ALA A 149 -22.70 1.35 -16.86
CA ALA A 149 -22.18 0.08 -17.41
C ALA A 149 -21.09 -0.54 -16.53
N THR A 150 -20.28 0.27 -15.86
CA THR A 150 -19.27 -0.22 -14.90
C THR A 150 -19.91 -0.78 -13.64
N ILE A 151 -20.96 -0.12 -13.13
CA ILE A 151 -21.73 -0.58 -11.96
C ILE A 151 -22.43 -1.90 -12.29
N GLU A 152 -23.19 -1.96 -13.38
CA GLU A 152 -23.88 -3.18 -13.83
C GLU A 152 -22.93 -4.36 -13.98
N ARG A 153 -21.75 -4.10 -14.57
CA ARG A 153 -20.71 -5.12 -14.68
C ARG A 153 -20.19 -5.57 -13.32
N GLY A 154 -19.94 -4.65 -12.39
CA GLY A 154 -19.51 -4.98 -11.03
C GLY A 154 -20.50 -5.89 -10.31
N LEU A 155 -21.77 -5.55 -10.40
CA LEU A 155 -22.86 -6.34 -9.83
C LEU A 155 -22.97 -7.72 -10.48
N ALA A 156 -22.90 -7.80 -11.82
CA ALA A 156 -22.90 -9.07 -12.55
C ALA A 156 -21.69 -9.96 -12.19
N MET A 157 -20.61 -9.35 -11.73
CA MET A 157 -19.39 -10.02 -11.27
C MET A 157 -19.42 -10.34 -9.76
N GLY A 158 -20.47 -9.94 -9.04
CA GLY A 158 -20.67 -10.23 -7.63
C GLY A 158 -20.00 -9.26 -6.66
N LEU A 159 -19.69 -8.03 -7.08
CA LEU A 159 -19.35 -6.93 -6.16
C LEU A 159 -20.61 -6.45 -5.42
N THR A 160 -20.44 -5.83 -4.26
CA THR A 160 -21.53 -5.07 -3.63
C THR A 160 -21.84 -3.81 -4.45
N ASN A 161 -23.00 -3.19 -4.19
CA ASN A 161 -23.36 -1.92 -4.81
C ASN A 161 -22.28 -0.84 -4.52
N ASP A 162 -21.92 -0.64 -3.25
CA ASP A 162 -20.87 0.30 -2.83
C ASP A 162 -19.52 0.05 -3.53
N GLU A 163 -19.09 -1.20 -3.66
CA GLU A 163 -17.83 -1.55 -4.34
C GLU A 163 -17.88 -1.22 -5.84
N ALA A 164 -19.01 -1.47 -6.47
CA ALA A 164 -19.23 -1.20 -7.89
C ALA A 164 -19.30 0.31 -8.18
N GLU A 165 -19.97 1.08 -7.32
CA GLU A 165 -20.04 2.54 -7.39
C GLU A 165 -18.66 3.17 -7.18
N LEU A 166 -17.92 2.77 -6.13
CA LEU A 166 -16.55 3.25 -5.89
C LEU A 166 -15.61 2.96 -7.07
N ALA A 167 -15.73 1.80 -7.70
CA ALA A 167 -14.93 1.46 -8.88
C ALA A 167 -15.32 2.29 -10.11
N ALA A 168 -16.61 2.58 -10.30
CA ALA A 168 -17.12 3.42 -11.37
C ALA A 168 -16.65 4.88 -11.22
N ASP A 169 -16.75 5.46 -10.01
CA ASP A 169 -16.26 6.79 -9.70
C ASP A 169 -14.74 6.90 -9.93
N ALA A 170 -13.99 5.90 -9.46
CA ALA A 170 -12.54 5.87 -9.64
C ALA A 170 -12.14 5.78 -11.12
N ALA A 171 -12.90 5.03 -11.94
CA ALA A 171 -12.68 4.96 -13.38
C ALA A 171 -13.05 6.27 -14.09
N HIS A 172 -14.18 6.89 -13.71
CA HIS A 172 -14.66 8.16 -14.25
C HIS A 172 -13.68 9.31 -13.97
N LEU A 173 -13.27 9.46 -12.70
CA LEU A 173 -12.28 10.48 -12.31
C LEU A 173 -10.95 10.29 -13.04
N ALA A 174 -10.48 9.04 -13.14
CA ALA A 174 -9.25 8.77 -13.86
C ALA A 174 -9.36 9.07 -15.37
N ALA A 175 -10.54 8.91 -15.98
CA ALA A 175 -10.77 9.32 -17.38
C ALA A 175 -10.71 10.84 -17.53
N ARG A 176 -11.40 11.55 -16.65
CA ARG A 176 -11.44 13.02 -16.62
C ARG A 176 -10.09 13.67 -16.35
N GLU A 177 -9.26 13.07 -15.49
CA GLU A 177 -7.91 13.57 -15.19
C GLU A 177 -6.86 13.16 -16.25
N GLY A 178 -7.23 12.39 -17.28
CA GLY A 178 -6.26 11.81 -18.22
C GLY A 178 -5.30 10.81 -17.56
N ASP A 179 -5.63 10.31 -16.37
CA ASP A 179 -4.88 9.29 -15.68
C ASP A 179 -5.04 7.97 -16.44
N ASN A 180 -3.94 7.30 -16.76
CA ASN A 180 -3.99 6.01 -17.46
C ASN A 180 -4.20 4.82 -16.51
N ARG A 181 -4.32 5.05 -15.21
CA ARG A 181 -4.75 4.03 -14.24
C ARG A 181 -6.23 3.75 -14.39
N ARG A 182 -6.60 2.47 -14.31
CA ARG A 182 -7.99 2.00 -14.36
C ARG A 182 -8.18 0.79 -13.44
N PRO A 183 -9.34 0.63 -12.80
CA PRO A 183 -9.69 -0.63 -12.15
C PRO A 183 -9.77 -1.76 -13.19
N CYS A 184 -9.45 -3.00 -12.81
CA CYS A 184 -9.60 -4.15 -13.72
C CYS A 184 -11.07 -4.36 -14.09
N LEU A 185 -12.02 -3.84 -13.29
CA LEU A 185 -13.45 -3.93 -13.57
C LEU A 185 -13.84 -3.38 -14.95
N VAL A 186 -13.18 -2.30 -15.42
CA VAL A 186 -13.43 -1.75 -16.76
C VAL A 186 -12.63 -2.43 -17.87
N CYS A 187 -11.88 -3.49 -17.56
CA CYS A 187 -11.03 -4.20 -18.50
C CYS A 187 -11.78 -5.32 -19.22
N ALA A 188 -11.74 -5.35 -20.55
CA ALA A 188 -12.32 -6.43 -21.35
C ALA A 188 -11.70 -7.81 -21.07
N HIS A 189 -10.53 -7.88 -20.41
CA HIS A 189 -9.85 -9.13 -20.07
C HIS A 189 -10.22 -9.70 -18.70
N LEU A 190 -10.94 -8.95 -17.85
CA LEU A 190 -11.36 -9.45 -16.53
C LEU A 190 -12.42 -10.55 -16.69
N ARG A 191 -12.23 -11.66 -15.98
CA ARG A 191 -13.15 -12.81 -15.90
C ARG A 191 -13.37 -13.21 -14.45
N ALA A 192 -14.51 -13.84 -14.17
CA ALA A 192 -14.64 -14.65 -12.97
C ALA A 192 -13.76 -15.90 -13.14
N GLY A 193 -12.95 -16.22 -12.12
CA GLY A 193 -12.07 -17.38 -12.14
C GLY A 193 -12.69 -18.60 -11.46
N ALA A 194 -12.23 -19.79 -11.83
CA ALA A 194 -12.63 -21.04 -11.16
C ALA A 194 -11.86 -21.26 -9.84
N SER A 195 -10.58 -20.89 -9.82
CA SER A 195 -9.67 -21.04 -8.66
C SER A 195 -9.50 -19.77 -7.82
N SER A 196 -9.99 -18.63 -8.32
CA SER A 196 -9.95 -17.33 -7.66
C SER A 196 -11.19 -16.55 -8.08
N ARG A 197 -11.69 -15.66 -7.22
CA ARG A 197 -12.84 -14.79 -7.55
C ARG A 197 -12.61 -14.04 -8.88
N TRP A 198 -11.38 -13.59 -9.12
CA TRP A 198 -11.00 -12.81 -10.28
C TRP A 198 -9.84 -13.41 -11.07
N TRP A 199 -9.91 -13.30 -12.39
CA TRP A 199 -8.88 -13.79 -13.31
C TRP A 199 -8.64 -12.80 -14.44
N CYS A 200 -7.36 -12.56 -14.78
CA CYS A 200 -6.99 -11.77 -15.95
C CYS A 200 -6.74 -12.69 -17.15
N ALA A 201 -7.59 -12.62 -18.17
CA ALA A 201 -7.42 -13.46 -19.37
C ALA A 201 -6.14 -13.14 -20.16
N ALA A 202 -5.72 -11.87 -20.19
CA ALA A 202 -4.54 -11.46 -20.95
C ALA A 202 -3.23 -11.88 -20.26
N GLU A 203 -3.15 -11.73 -18.93
CA GLU A 203 -1.97 -12.12 -18.14
C GLU A 203 -1.98 -13.60 -17.72
N ARG A 204 -3.11 -14.30 -17.93
CA ARG A 204 -3.33 -15.70 -17.55
C ARG A 204 -2.98 -15.98 -16.08
N GLN A 205 -3.41 -15.10 -15.18
CA GLN A 205 -3.14 -15.21 -13.75
C GLN A 205 -4.34 -14.75 -12.89
N PRO A 206 -4.45 -15.25 -11.64
CA PRO A 206 -5.45 -14.77 -10.70
C PRO A 206 -5.19 -13.31 -10.32
N LEU A 207 -6.26 -12.56 -10.04
CA LEU A 207 -6.19 -11.17 -9.59
C LEU A 207 -6.65 -11.03 -8.14
N ALA A 208 -5.96 -10.19 -7.39
CA ALA A 208 -6.42 -9.77 -6.07
C ALA A 208 -7.57 -8.74 -6.19
N ASP A 209 -8.50 -8.77 -5.25
CA ASP A 209 -9.67 -7.88 -5.18
C ASP A 209 -9.30 -6.40 -5.33
N VAL A 210 -8.17 -6.00 -4.73
CA VAL A 210 -7.68 -4.61 -4.79
C VAL A 210 -7.50 -4.11 -6.23
N PHE A 211 -7.09 -4.97 -7.18
CA PHE A 211 -6.92 -4.55 -8.58
C PHE A 211 -8.25 -4.43 -9.31
N VAL A 212 -9.28 -5.18 -8.90
CA VAL A 212 -10.60 -5.11 -9.53
C VAL A 212 -11.27 -3.77 -9.25
N VAL A 213 -11.20 -3.28 -8.01
CA VAL A 213 -11.91 -2.07 -7.60
C VAL A 213 -11.04 -0.81 -7.58
N ARG A 214 -9.72 -0.93 -7.44
CA ARG A 214 -8.83 0.26 -7.37
C ARG A 214 -8.09 0.53 -8.69
N PRO A 215 -7.95 1.81 -9.07
CA PRO A 215 -7.12 2.20 -10.20
C PRO A 215 -5.67 1.72 -10.05
N HIS A 216 -5.19 1.02 -11.07
CA HIS A 216 -3.80 0.65 -11.24
C HIS A 216 -3.47 0.74 -12.72
N ARG A 217 -2.19 0.80 -13.10
CA ARG A 217 -1.85 0.71 -14.53
C ARG A 217 -2.00 -0.77 -14.93
N CYS A 218 -2.27 -1.04 -16.19
CA CYS A 218 -2.38 -2.42 -16.69
C CYS A 218 -1.38 -2.53 -17.85
N PRO A 219 -0.52 -3.57 -17.90
CA PRO A 219 0.52 -3.64 -18.93
C PRO A 219 -0.09 -3.77 -20.32
N GLN A 220 -1.26 -4.39 -20.41
CA GLN A 220 -2.07 -4.53 -21.63
C GLN A 220 -2.75 -3.23 -22.10
N ARG A 221 -2.67 -2.15 -21.31
CA ARG A 221 -3.25 -0.84 -21.62
C ARG A 221 -2.21 0.27 -21.64
N LEU A 222 -0.94 -0.04 -21.40
CA LEU A 222 0.11 0.94 -21.65
C LEU A 222 0.16 1.18 -23.17
N PRO A 223 0.25 2.44 -23.62
CA PRO A 223 0.51 2.70 -25.02
C PRO A 223 1.76 1.91 -25.40
N VAL A 224 1.63 1.04 -26.41
CA VAL A 224 2.80 0.42 -27.02
C VAL A 224 3.61 1.59 -27.53
N GLU A 225 4.73 1.89 -26.87
CA GLU A 225 5.70 2.84 -27.42
C GLU A 225 6.00 2.31 -28.81
N ARG A 226 5.55 3.03 -29.84
CA ARG A 226 5.91 2.70 -31.22
C ARG A 226 7.41 2.89 -31.24
N VAL A 227 8.15 1.80 -31.06
CA VAL A 227 9.59 1.77 -31.23
C VAL A 227 9.80 2.34 -32.62
N GLY A 228 10.30 3.58 -32.66
CA GLY A 228 10.48 4.31 -33.89
C GLY A 228 11.31 3.46 -34.81
N GLY A 229 10.69 2.95 -35.88
CA GLY A 229 11.40 2.33 -36.96
C GLY A 229 12.42 3.34 -37.45
N GLN A 230 13.69 3.06 -37.19
CA GLN A 230 14.78 3.67 -37.93
C GLN A 230 14.52 3.34 -39.40
N GLN A 231 14.12 4.35 -40.16
CA GLN A 231 14.28 4.38 -41.61
C GLN A 231 15.69 4.90 -41.91
#